data_AF-D1PR24-F1
#
_entry.id   AF-D1PR24-F1
#
_cell.length_a   1.000
_cell.length_b   1.000
_cell.length_c   1.000
_cell.angle_alpha   90.00
_cell.angle_beta   90.00
_cell.angle_gamma   90.00
#
_symmetry.space_group_name_H-M   'P 1'
#
loop_
_entity.id
_entity.type
_entity.pdbx_description
1 polymer ?
#
loop_
_entity_poly.entity_id
_entity_poly.type
_entity_poly.pdbx_seq_one_letter_code
_entity_poly.pdbx_strand_id
1 'polypeptide(L)'
;MNNSINSLGWLTLIIGAVIVYKWAKRKALGVVVLILAVIAVGAVSLKVRTSLWFETPAEAALFPADGTMIAAIEGQDSCCLITEQSRTEHQIHLLGKENNRYRLLAASEWNSENIQADDGMAVTILSVNGTPDCYAYGTFFEPAGRKIQITDTNGTVFQTISLLPAGSETAVLAYACVGPVNDGYGVQVAYTS
;
A
#
# COMPACT_ATOMS: atom_id res chain seq x y z
N MET A 1 -27.94 14.78 -7.22
CA MET A 1 -28.06 13.66 -8.18
C MET A 1 -26.94 12.68 -7.88
N ASN A 2 -27.26 11.49 -7.38
CA ASN A 2 -26.44 10.25 -7.42
C ASN A 2 -26.99 9.25 -6.39
N ASN A 3 -28.09 8.56 -6.74
CA ASN A 3 -28.57 7.36 -6.03
C ASN A 3 -28.83 6.19 -7.00
N SER A 4 -28.48 6.32 -8.28
CA SER A 4 -28.77 5.31 -9.31
C SER A 4 -27.76 4.15 -9.36
N ILE A 5 -26.57 4.30 -8.75
CA ILE A 5 -25.54 3.25 -8.78
C ILE A 5 -25.82 2.17 -7.72
N ASN A 6 -26.46 2.53 -6.59
CA ASN A 6 -26.84 1.55 -5.58
C ASN A 6 -28.04 0.69 -5.99
N SER A 7 -29.00 1.24 -6.75
CA SER A 7 -30.22 0.48 -7.11
C SER A 7 -29.95 -0.66 -8.09
N LEU A 8 -28.99 -0.51 -9.02
CA LEU A 8 -28.61 -1.58 -9.96
C LEU A 8 -27.94 -2.76 -9.24
N GLY A 9 -27.07 -2.48 -8.26
CA GLY A 9 -26.40 -3.52 -7.46
C GLY A 9 -27.36 -4.33 -6.60
N TRP A 10 -28.38 -3.68 -6.03
CA TRP A 10 -29.45 -4.38 -5.32
C TRP A 10 -30.33 -5.22 -6.25
N LEU A 11 -30.63 -4.72 -7.46
CA LEU A 11 -31.41 -5.43 -8.46
C LEU A 11 -30.71 -6.70 -8.97
N THR A 12 -29.40 -6.62 -9.25
CA THR A 12 -28.62 -7.80 -9.67
C THR A 12 -28.49 -8.84 -8.57
N LEU A 13 -28.34 -8.42 -7.30
CA LEU A 13 -28.37 -9.31 -6.14
C LEU A 13 -29.72 -10.03 -5.98
N ILE A 14 -30.82 -9.31 -6.11
CA ILE A 14 -32.19 -9.88 -6.00
C ILE A 14 -32.44 -10.86 -7.14
N ILE A 15 -32.10 -10.50 -8.38
CA ILE A 15 -32.29 -11.38 -9.55
C ILE A 15 -31.41 -12.63 -9.41
N GLY A 16 -30.14 -12.48 -9.01
CA GLY A 16 -29.24 -13.61 -8.76
C GLY A 16 -29.77 -14.54 -7.66
N ALA A 17 -30.25 -13.99 -6.55
CA ALA A 17 -30.85 -14.75 -5.46
C ALA A 17 -32.13 -15.50 -5.90
N VAL A 18 -32.99 -14.88 -6.71
CA VAL A 18 -34.23 -15.49 -7.22
C VAL A 18 -33.93 -16.61 -8.23
N ILE A 19 -32.94 -16.44 -9.10
CA ILE A 19 -32.54 -17.48 -10.07
C ILE A 19 -31.95 -18.69 -9.34
N VAL A 20 -31.07 -18.46 -8.37
CA VAL A 20 -30.52 -19.52 -7.51
C VAL A 20 -31.64 -20.19 -6.72
N TYR A 21 -32.59 -19.45 -6.14
CA TYR A 21 -33.74 -20.02 -5.42
C TYR A 21 -34.60 -20.93 -6.30
N LYS A 22 -34.85 -20.55 -7.56
CA LYS A 22 -35.67 -21.35 -8.48
C LYS A 22 -34.96 -22.60 -9.01
N TRP A 23 -33.64 -22.57 -9.17
CA TRP A 23 -32.90 -23.63 -9.88
C TRP A 23 -31.95 -24.45 -9.00
N ALA A 24 -31.60 -23.97 -7.80
CA ALA A 24 -30.75 -24.69 -6.88
C ALA A 24 -31.57 -25.65 -6.01
N LYS A 25 -31.23 -26.95 -6.02
CA LYS A 25 -31.73 -27.89 -5.00
C LYS A 25 -31.46 -27.30 -3.60
N ARG A 26 -32.34 -27.51 -2.61
CA ARG A 26 -32.26 -26.91 -1.25
C ARG A 26 -30.85 -26.87 -0.63
N LYS A 27 -30.01 -27.88 -0.91
CA LYS A 27 -28.60 -27.94 -0.47
C LYS A 27 -27.69 -26.89 -1.12
N ALA A 28 -27.88 -26.59 -2.40
CA ALA A 28 -27.10 -25.59 -3.14
C ALA A 28 -27.51 -24.14 -2.80
N LEU A 29 -28.77 -23.90 -2.45
CA LEU A 29 -29.22 -22.59 -1.94
C LEU A 29 -28.51 -22.22 -0.62
N GLY A 30 -28.39 -23.19 0.30
CA GLY A 30 -27.68 -23.00 1.56
C GLY A 30 -26.20 -22.63 1.37
N VAL A 31 -25.54 -23.26 0.38
CA VAL A 31 -24.14 -22.94 0.04
C VAL A 31 -24.01 -21.52 -0.53
N VAL A 32 -24.92 -21.09 -1.40
CA VAL A 32 -24.88 -19.73 -1.96
C VAL A 32 -25.13 -18.67 -0.89
N VAL A 33 -26.08 -18.89 0.02
CA VAL A 33 -26.33 -17.98 1.16
C VAL A 33 -25.11 -17.91 2.07
N LEU A 34 -24.46 -19.05 2.35
CA LEU A 34 -23.23 -19.08 3.15
C LEU A 34 -22.12 -18.27 2.46
N ILE A 35 -21.89 -18.47 1.17
CA ILE A 35 -20.88 -17.72 0.40
C ILE A 35 -21.17 -16.22 0.45
N LEU A 36 -22.42 -15.80 0.21
CA LEU A 36 -22.81 -14.39 0.30
C LEU A 36 -22.62 -13.82 1.70
N ALA A 37 -22.91 -14.60 2.75
CA ALA A 37 -22.66 -14.19 4.13
C ALA A 37 -21.15 -14.01 4.41
N VAL A 38 -20.30 -14.93 3.94
CA VAL A 38 -18.84 -14.80 4.07
C VAL A 38 -18.33 -13.56 3.33
N ILE A 39 -18.79 -13.32 2.09
CA ILE A 39 -18.43 -12.13 1.31
C ILE A 39 -18.87 -10.85 2.03
N ALA A 40 -20.10 -10.82 2.56
CA ALA A 40 -20.63 -9.67 3.29
C ALA A 40 -19.83 -9.38 4.57
N VAL A 41 -19.49 -10.41 5.35
CA VAL A 41 -18.65 -10.26 6.56
C VAL A 41 -17.26 -9.75 6.19
N GLY A 42 -16.67 -10.27 5.11
CA GLY A 42 -15.38 -9.78 4.59
C GLY A 42 -15.42 -8.31 4.19
N ALA A 43 -16.44 -7.90 3.43
CA ALA A 43 -16.63 -6.52 3.00
C ALA A 43 -16.87 -5.56 4.17
N VAL A 44 -17.68 -5.96 5.16
CA VAL A 44 -17.90 -5.16 6.38
C VAL A 44 -16.61 -5.02 7.18
N SER A 45 -15.86 -6.11 7.35
CA SER A 45 -14.58 -6.09 8.08
C SER A 45 -13.55 -5.16 7.43
N LEU A 46 -13.45 -5.19 6.10
CA LEU A 46 -12.57 -4.30 5.34
C LEU A 46 -12.99 -2.83 5.47
N LYS A 47 -14.30 -2.55 5.40
CA LYS A 47 -14.85 -1.20 5.54
C LYS A 47 -14.67 -0.64 6.96
N VAL A 48 -14.80 -1.48 7.99
CA VAL A 48 -14.56 -1.06 9.37
C VAL A 48 -13.10 -0.67 9.55
N ARG A 49 -12.14 -1.50 9.08
CA ARG A 49 -10.70 -1.20 9.19
C ARG A 49 -10.29 0.11 8.51
N THR A 50 -10.85 0.38 7.34
CA THR A 50 -10.59 1.61 6.57
C THR A 50 -11.38 2.83 7.06
N SER A 51 -12.25 2.68 8.07
CA SER A 51 -13.02 3.80 8.67
C SER A 51 -12.50 4.24 10.05
N LEU A 52 -11.55 3.49 10.62
CA LEU A 52 -10.93 3.80 11.90
C LEU A 52 -9.89 4.91 11.73
N TRP A 53 -9.88 5.82 12.70
CA TRP A 53 -8.92 6.91 12.80
C TRP A 53 -8.03 6.72 14.02
N PHE A 54 -6.74 6.94 13.84
CA PHE A 54 -5.68 6.71 14.81
C PHE A 54 -4.96 8.02 15.11
N GLU A 55 -4.45 8.20 16.33
CA GLU A 55 -3.72 9.41 16.69
C GLU A 55 -2.28 9.37 16.18
N THR A 56 -1.75 8.17 15.94
CA THR A 56 -0.38 8.00 15.44
C THR A 56 -0.30 6.95 14.31
N PRO A 57 0.72 7.04 13.44
CA PRO A 57 0.99 6.00 12.45
C PRO A 57 1.30 4.64 13.10
N ALA A 58 1.94 4.64 14.28
CA ALA A 58 2.26 3.43 15.04
C ALA A 58 1.01 2.68 15.52
N GLU A 59 -0.02 3.40 15.96
CA GLU A 59 -1.32 2.81 16.30
C GLU A 59 -2.00 2.22 15.06
N ALA A 60 -1.96 2.94 13.94
CA ALA A 60 -2.54 2.47 12.68
C ALA A 60 -1.86 1.19 12.17
N ALA A 61 -0.54 1.06 12.37
CA ALA A 61 0.27 -0.10 11.94
C ALA A 61 -0.14 -1.42 12.61
N LEU A 62 -0.91 -1.40 13.70
CA LEU A 62 -1.40 -2.61 14.38
C LEU A 62 -2.58 -3.30 13.66
N PHE A 63 -3.19 -2.62 12.68
CA PHE A 63 -4.41 -3.07 12.01
C PHE A 63 -4.22 -3.75 10.65
N PRO A 64 -3.27 -3.34 9.78
CA PRO A 64 -3.19 -3.90 8.45
C PRO A 64 -2.53 -5.29 8.39
N ALA A 65 -1.62 -5.65 9.30
CA ALA A 65 -1.03 -6.99 9.36
C ALA A 65 -0.25 -7.24 10.66
N ASP A 66 0.09 -8.52 10.90
CA ASP A 66 1.12 -8.90 11.86
C ASP A 66 2.48 -8.35 11.40
N GLY A 67 3.18 -7.62 12.26
CA GLY A 67 4.49 -7.05 11.94
C GLY A 67 4.85 -5.89 12.87
N THR A 68 6.13 -5.51 12.88
CA THR A 68 6.61 -4.35 13.63
C THR A 68 6.80 -3.18 12.66
N MET A 69 6.27 -2.01 13.00
CA MET A 69 6.55 -0.80 12.24
C MET A 69 8.04 -0.46 12.35
N ILE A 70 8.72 -0.37 11.21
CA ILE A 70 10.15 -0.02 11.14
C ILE A 70 10.38 1.39 10.60
N ALA A 71 9.44 1.93 9.84
CA ALA A 71 9.46 3.31 9.37
C ALA A 71 8.05 3.86 9.16
N ALA A 72 7.92 5.16 9.40
CA ALA A 72 6.78 5.97 9.02
C ALA A 72 7.31 7.20 8.26
N ILE A 73 6.84 7.37 7.03
CA ILE A 73 7.29 8.40 6.10
C ILE A 73 6.15 9.39 5.97
N GLU A 74 6.29 10.54 6.62
CA GLU A 74 5.26 11.58 6.62
C GLU A 74 5.28 12.36 5.30
N GLY A 75 4.11 12.42 4.65
CA GLY A 75 3.80 13.40 3.62
C GLY A 75 3.03 14.58 4.21
N GLN A 76 2.45 15.40 3.33
CA GLN A 76 1.65 16.54 3.74
C GLN A 76 0.26 16.09 4.26
N ASP A 77 -0.44 15.28 3.46
CA ASP A 77 -1.83 14.86 3.66
C ASP A 77 -1.97 13.33 3.79
N SER A 78 -0.84 12.62 3.84
CA SER A 78 -0.77 11.18 3.97
C SER A 78 0.49 10.74 4.71
N CYS A 79 0.59 9.45 5.00
CA CYS A 79 1.78 8.83 5.58
C CYS A 79 1.97 7.43 5.00
N CYS A 80 3.20 7.06 4.67
CA CYS A 80 3.55 5.73 4.21
C CYS A 80 4.24 4.96 5.35
N LEU A 81 3.67 3.80 5.69
CA LEU A 81 4.20 2.89 6.70
C LEU A 81 4.97 1.75 6.05
N ILE A 82 6.10 1.41 6.66
CA ILE A 82 6.83 0.18 6.37
C ILE A 82 6.76 -0.70 7.61
N THR A 83 6.20 -1.90 7.46
CA THR A 83 6.13 -2.92 8.51
C THR A 83 6.98 -4.12 8.14
N GLU A 84 7.77 -4.61 9.09
CA GLU A 84 8.56 -5.85 8.97
C GLU A 84 7.75 -7.03 9.51
N GLN A 85 7.49 -8.04 8.67
CA GLN A 85 6.96 -9.33 9.11
C GLN A 85 8.08 -10.32 9.42
N SER A 86 9.16 -10.25 8.63
CA SER A 86 10.42 -10.96 8.83
C SER A 86 11.55 -10.14 8.20
N ARG A 87 12.81 -10.51 8.48
CA ARG A 87 14.00 -9.80 7.94
C ARG A 87 14.05 -9.66 6.42
N THR A 88 13.25 -10.42 5.69
CA THR A 88 13.17 -10.37 4.21
C THR A 88 11.81 -9.94 3.70
N GLU A 89 10.80 -9.80 4.56
CA GLU A 89 9.43 -9.54 4.17
C GLU A 89 8.94 -8.22 4.78
N HIS A 90 8.77 -7.25 3.90
CA HIS A 90 8.32 -5.90 4.23
C HIS A 90 6.99 -5.66 3.55
N GLN A 91 6.09 -5.01 4.27
CA GLN A 91 4.83 -4.55 3.73
C GLN A 91 4.76 -3.03 3.79
N ILE A 92 4.17 -2.47 2.74
CA ILE A 92 3.93 -1.04 2.61
C ILE A 92 2.45 -0.78 2.79
N HIS A 93 2.10 0.14 3.69
CA HIS A 93 0.72 0.57 3.92
C HIS A 93 0.64 2.08 3.78
N LEU A 94 -0.44 2.58 3.19
CA LEU A 94 -0.67 4.02 3.07
C LEU A 94 -1.78 4.46 4.00
N LEU A 95 -1.55 5.60 4.65
CA LEU A 95 -2.47 6.25 5.56
C LEU A 95 -2.88 7.60 4.98
N GLY A 96 -4.17 7.91 5.02
CA GLY A 96 -4.67 9.27 4.83
C GLY A 96 -4.54 10.04 6.13
N LYS A 97 -4.17 11.31 6.06
CA LYS A 97 -3.99 12.19 7.21
C LYS A 97 -5.01 13.31 7.15
N GLU A 98 -5.81 13.44 8.20
CA GLU A 98 -6.79 14.51 8.32
C GLU A 98 -6.86 14.95 9.78
N ASN A 99 -6.79 16.26 10.03
CA ASN A 99 -6.86 16.82 11.39
C ASN A 99 -5.88 16.16 12.38
N ASN A 100 -4.64 15.89 11.93
CA ASN A 100 -3.58 15.18 12.68
C ASN A 100 -3.91 13.74 13.09
N ARG A 101 -4.89 13.11 12.44
CA ARG A 101 -5.24 11.70 12.65
C ARG A 101 -5.03 10.92 11.36
N TYR A 102 -4.84 9.61 11.51
CA TYR A 102 -4.45 8.72 10.43
C TYR A 102 -5.53 7.66 10.19
N ARG A 103 -5.76 7.31 8.92
CA ARG A 103 -6.70 6.26 8.52
C ARG A 103 -6.07 5.38 7.46
N LEU A 104 -6.23 4.07 7.57
CA LEU A 104 -5.80 3.14 6.52
C LEU A 104 -6.53 3.42 5.20
N LEU A 105 -5.76 3.63 4.14
CA LEU A 105 -6.27 3.80 2.79
C LEU A 105 -6.58 2.45 2.16
N ALA A 106 -7.73 2.35 1.49
CA ALA A 106 -8.04 1.22 0.63
C ALA A 106 -7.21 1.25 -0.66
N ALA A 107 -7.05 0.09 -1.31
CA ALA A 107 -6.34 -0.03 -2.59
C ALA A 107 -6.90 0.85 -3.73
N SER A 108 -8.16 1.30 -3.63
CA SER A 108 -8.76 2.23 -4.59
C SER A 108 -8.41 3.71 -4.35
N GLU A 109 -7.75 4.01 -3.23
CA GLU A 109 -7.43 5.38 -2.78
C GLU A 109 -5.98 5.78 -3.10
N TRP A 110 -5.24 4.91 -3.79
CA TRP A 110 -3.88 5.17 -4.24
C TRP A 110 -3.59 4.39 -5.53
N ASN A 111 -2.53 4.79 -6.22
CA ASN A 111 -2.03 4.07 -7.39
C ASN A 111 -0.56 3.69 -7.17
N SER A 112 -0.12 2.68 -7.92
CA SER A 112 1.27 2.26 -7.95
C SER A 112 1.78 2.19 -9.38
N GLU A 113 3.00 2.67 -9.56
CA GLU A 113 3.76 2.58 -10.80
C GLU A 113 5.16 2.05 -10.50
N ASN A 114 5.77 1.34 -11.45
CA ASN A 114 7.16 0.90 -11.35
C ASN A 114 8.00 1.61 -12.39
N ILE A 115 9.11 2.18 -11.97
CA ILE A 115 10.15 2.72 -12.83
C ILE A 115 11.45 1.96 -12.61
N GLN A 116 12.45 2.22 -13.46
CA GLN A 116 13.82 1.75 -13.24
C GLN A 116 14.69 2.93 -12.81
N ALA A 117 15.50 2.71 -11.77
CA ALA A 117 16.62 3.58 -11.44
C ALA A 117 17.73 3.45 -12.51
N ASP A 118 18.69 4.38 -12.50
CA ASP A 118 19.80 4.43 -13.45
C ASP A 118 20.73 3.20 -13.41
N ASP A 119 20.81 2.54 -12.26
CA ASP A 119 21.51 1.26 -12.06
C ASP A 119 20.69 0.02 -12.51
N GLY A 120 19.46 0.23 -12.97
CA GLY A 120 18.54 -0.80 -13.44
C GLY A 120 17.65 -1.42 -12.35
N MET A 121 17.78 -1.00 -11.09
CA MET A 121 16.93 -1.51 -10.01
C MET A 121 15.50 -0.97 -10.11
N ALA A 122 14.53 -1.81 -9.75
CA ALA A 122 13.12 -1.41 -9.77
C ALA A 122 12.80 -0.50 -8.59
N VAL A 123 12.08 0.59 -8.87
CA VAL A 123 11.54 1.51 -7.86
C VAL A 123 10.04 1.57 -8.04
N THR A 124 9.32 1.28 -6.96
CA THR A 124 7.87 1.42 -6.89
C THR A 124 7.54 2.83 -6.41
N ILE A 125 6.69 3.52 -7.14
CA ILE A 125 6.10 4.81 -6.79
C ILE A 125 4.67 4.55 -6.34
N LEU A 126 4.28 5.14 -5.21
CA LEU A 126 2.93 5.11 -4.66
C LEU A 126 2.39 6.53 -4.59
N SER A 127 1.30 6.81 -5.30
CA SER A 127 0.64 8.12 -5.31
C SER A 127 -0.70 8.04 -4.58
N VAL A 128 -0.95 8.92 -3.61
CA VAL A 128 -2.24 8.97 -2.88
C VAL A 128 -3.23 9.85 -3.64
N ASN A 129 -4.39 9.29 -3.97
CA ASN A 129 -5.40 9.97 -4.81
C ASN A 129 -5.92 11.24 -4.12
N GLY A 130 -5.94 12.36 -4.86
CA GLY A 130 -6.44 13.64 -4.35
C GLY A 130 -5.46 14.41 -3.46
N THR A 131 -4.20 13.95 -3.35
CA THR A 131 -3.13 14.63 -2.62
C THR A 131 -1.91 14.82 -3.54
N PRO A 132 -0.98 15.73 -3.22
CA PRO A 132 0.31 15.83 -3.91
C PRO A 132 1.33 14.78 -3.45
N ASP A 133 1.00 13.99 -2.44
CA ASP A 133 1.95 13.07 -1.81
C ASP A 133 2.20 11.84 -2.68
N CYS A 134 3.47 11.64 -3.00
CA CYS A 134 3.97 10.40 -3.57
C CYS A 134 5.15 9.86 -2.75
N TYR A 135 5.24 8.54 -2.70
CA TYR A 135 6.30 7.82 -2.00
C TYR A 135 7.00 6.92 -2.99
N ALA A 136 8.33 6.85 -2.91
CA ALA A 136 9.12 5.94 -3.72
C ALA A 136 9.85 4.97 -2.80
N TYR A 137 9.90 3.70 -3.18
CA TYR A 137 10.69 2.70 -2.48
C TYR A 137 11.24 1.64 -3.45
N GLY A 138 12.38 1.06 -3.10
CA GLY A 138 13.03 0.01 -3.88
C GLY A 138 14.11 -0.69 -3.08
N THR A 139 14.48 -1.90 -3.52
CA THR A 139 15.59 -2.64 -2.93
C THR A 139 16.84 -2.40 -3.77
N PHE A 140 17.95 -2.05 -3.13
CA PHE A 140 19.24 -1.79 -3.76
C PHE A 140 20.34 -2.60 -3.07
N PHE A 141 21.52 -2.66 -3.68
CA PHE A 141 22.65 -3.42 -3.18
C PHE A 141 23.85 -2.52 -2.89
N GLU A 142 24.31 -2.54 -1.64
CA GLU A 142 25.52 -1.86 -1.19
C GLU A 142 26.73 -2.82 -1.26
N PRO A 143 27.72 -2.58 -2.13
CA PRO A 143 28.94 -3.39 -2.17
C PRO A 143 29.77 -3.24 -0.91
N ALA A 144 30.47 -4.31 -0.50
CA ALA A 144 31.38 -4.25 0.65
C ALA A 144 32.39 -3.09 0.54
N GLY A 145 32.48 -2.29 1.60
CA GLY A 145 33.40 -1.14 1.67
C GLY A 145 32.97 0.08 0.85
N ARG A 146 31.72 0.12 0.37
CA ARG A 146 31.10 1.30 -0.23
C ARG A 146 29.73 1.53 0.39
N LYS A 147 29.25 2.77 0.32
CA LYS A 147 27.85 3.12 0.62
C LYS A 147 27.17 3.58 -0.65
N ILE A 148 25.85 3.45 -0.71
CA ILE A 148 25.06 4.05 -1.77
C ILE A 148 24.34 5.29 -1.25
N GLN A 149 24.25 6.30 -2.11
CA GLN A 149 23.36 7.43 -1.94
C GLN A 149 22.36 7.39 -3.08
N ILE A 150 21.08 7.36 -2.72
CA ILE A 150 19.99 7.27 -3.69
C ILE A 150 19.24 8.60 -3.66
N THR A 151 19.09 9.22 -4.83
CA THR A 151 18.43 10.51 -5.01
C THR A 151 17.44 10.48 -6.16
N ASP A 152 16.35 11.24 -6.07
CA ASP A 152 15.46 11.45 -7.21
C ASP A 152 15.85 12.71 -8.03
N THR A 153 15.14 12.91 -9.14
CA THR A 153 15.24 14.12 -9.97
C THR A 153 14.82 15.41 -9.25
N ASN A 154 14.09 15.31 -8.13
CA ASN A 154 13.68 16.45 -7.30
C ASN A 154 14.75 16.81 -6.25
N GLY A 155 15.83 16.03 -6.15
CA GLY A 155 16.89 16.20 -5.16
C GLY A 155 16.57 15.58 -3.78
N THR A 156 15.49 14.82 -3.67
CA THR A 156 15.13 14.06 -2.47
C THR A 156 16.16 12.96 -2.23
N VAL A 157 16.72 12.91 -1.03
CA VAL A 157 17.63 11.83 -0.62
C VAL A 157 16.84 10.73 0.08
N PHE A 158 17.00 9.50 -0.37
CA PHE A 158 16.29 8.36 0.20
C PHE A 158 16.92 7.93 1.52
N GLN A 159 16.07 7.55 2.47
CA GLN A 159 16.49 6.85 3.67
C GLN A 159 16.65 5.36 3.35
N THR A 160 17.52 4.66 4.08
CA THR A 160 17.78 3.23 3.87
C THR A 160 17.62 2.43 5.14
N ILE A 161 17.11 1.21 5.02
CA ILE A 161 17.11 0.19 6.07
C ILE A 161 17.87 -1.02 5.55
N SER A 162 18.88 -1.46 6.30
CA SER A 162 19.62 -2.68 5.98
C SER A 162 18.75 -3.91 6.19
N LEU A 163 18.72 -4.78 5.19
CA LEU A 163 17.94 -6.02 5.21
C LEU A 163 18.83 -7.18 5.68
N LEU A 164 19.44 -7.90 4.74
CA LEU A 164 20.37 -9.00 4.98
C LEU A 164 21.59 -8.88 4.05
N PRO A 165 22.74 -9.46 4.46
CA PRO A 165 23.87 -9.65 3.56
C PRO A 165 23.48 -10.55 2.38
N ALA A 166 23.82 -10.12 1.17
CA ALA A 166 23.68 -10.85 -0.08
C ALA A 166 25.08 -11.15 -0.65
N GLY A 167 25.74 -12.17 -0.10
CA GLY A 167 27.13 -12.50 -0.49
C GLY A 167 28.11 -11.42 -0.04
N SER A 168 28.75 -10.74 -0.99
CA SER A 168 29.68 -9.61 -0.74
C SER A 168 28.99 -8.25 -0.67
N GLU A 169 27.66 -8.22 -0.74
CA GLU A 169 26.85 -7.01 -0.76
C GLU A 169 25.87 -7.01 0.42
N THR A 170 25.32 -5.84 0.76
CA THR A 170 24.20 -5.71 1.69
C THR A 170 22.98 -5.22 0.94
N ALA A 171 21.88 -5.97 0.98
CA ALA A 171 20.62 -5.48 0.44
C ALA A 171 20.05 -4.40 1.37
N VAL A 172 19.63 -3.28 0.80
CA VAL A 172 19.00 -2.18 1.53
C VAL A 172 17.65 -1.85 0.91
N LEU A 173 16.66 -1.62 1.76
CA LEU A 173 15.38 -1.02 1.35
C LEU A 173 15.55 0.49 1.41
N ALA A 174 15.49 1.16 0.27
CA ALA A 174 15.51 2.61 0.18
C ALA A 174 14.09 3.14 0.03
N TYR A 175 13.78 4.26 0.70
CA TYR A 175 12.46 4.88 0.65
C TYR A 175 12.50 6.40 0.89
N ALA A 176 11.51 7.12 0.35
CA ALA A 176 11.30 8.54 0.59
C ALA A 176 9.87 8.99 0.28
N CYS A 177 9.47 10.14 0.84
CA CYS A 177 8.39 10.97 0.30
C CYS A 177 9.01 11.90 -0.75
N VAL A 178 8.64 11.73 -2.01
CA VAL A 178 9.32 12.33 -3.18
C VAL A 178 8.56 13.51 -3.78
N GLY A 179 7.41 13.86 -3.19
CA GLY A 179 6.51 14.88 -3.71
C GLY A 179 5.88 14.47 -5.05
N PRO A 180 5.27 15.41 -5.80
CA PRO A 180 4.62 15.11 -7.06
C PRO A 180 5.58 14.52 -8.10
N VAL A 181 5.18 13.39 -8.68
CA VAL A 181 5.91 12.70 -9.75
C VAL A 181 5.33 13.14 -11.11
N ASN A 182 6.21 13.60 -12.00
CA ASN A 182 5.86 14.08 -13.34
C ASN A 182 6.60 13.29 -14.43
N ASP A 183 6.26 13.55 -15.69
CA ASP A 183 7.01 13.05 -16.84
C ASP A 183 8.51 13.41 -16.71
N GLY A 184 9.37 12.40 -16.76
CA GLY A 184 10.81 12.55 -16.60
C GLY A 184 11.33 12.39 -15.17
N TYR A 185 10.46 12.04 -14.22
CA TYR A 185 10.91 11.60 -12.90
C TYR A 185 11.81 10.36 -13.01
N GLY A 186 12.89 10.35 -12.23
CA GLY A 186 13.85 9.27 -12.21
C GLY A 186 14.57 9.17 -10.87
N VAL A 187 15.22 8.03 -10.65
CA VAL A 187 16.02 7.74 -9.45
C VAL A 187 17.44 7.42 -9.86
N GLN A 188 18.40 8.00 -9.14
CA GLN A 188 19.83 7.88 -9.39
C GLN A 188 20.54 7.27 -8.19
N VAL A 189 21.51 6.41 -8.47
CA VAL A 189 22.32 5.72 -7.45
C VAL A 189 23.78 6.12 -7.58
N ALA A 190 24.31 6.75 -6.55
CA ALA A 190 25.72 7.12 -6.46
C ALA A 190 26.44 6.24 -5.43
N TYR A 191 27.60 5.69 -5.80
CA TYR A 191 28.45 4.92 -4.90
C TYR A 191 29.52 5.81 -4.27
N THR A 192 29.53 5.88 -2.95
CA THR A 192 30.53 6.62 -2.18
C THR A 192 31.49 5.67 -1.47
N SER A 193 32.77 6.03 -1.45
CA SER A 193 33.85 5.34 -0.73
C SER A 193 33.89 5.70 0.74
#